data_AF-A0A1I6H6P6-F1
#
_entry.id   AF-A0A1I6H6P6-F1
#
_cell.length_a   1.000
_cell.length_b   1.000
_cell.length_c   1.000
_cell.angle_alpha   90.00
_cell.angle_beta   90.00
_cell.angle_gamma   90.00
#
_symmetry.space_group_name_H-M   'P 1'
#
loop_
_entity.id
_entity.type
_entity.pdbx_description
1 polymer ?
#
loop_
_entity_poly.entity_id
_entity_poly.type
_entity_poly.pdbx_seq_one_letter_code
_entity_poly.pdbx_strand_id
1 'polypeptide(L)'
;MSLKDELIRKAEAQLEEWEKQADSLKANAKAKEAEAENEKASADIQESASDALRSVEGKISEGRKKLDELKKSGEDNIESVRKQLSDLIGPDKDR
;
A
#
# COMPACT_ATOMS: atom_id res chain seq x y z
N MET A 1 -8.01 -23.50 -6.74
CA MET A 1 -6.99 -22.44 -6.84
C MET A 1 -5.88 -22.79 -5.88
N SER A 2 -4.63 -22.55 -6.25
CA SER A 2 -3.49 -22.78 -5.34
C SER A 2 -3.42 -21.66 -4.31
N LEU A 3 -2.91 -21.97 -3.12
CA LEU A 3 -2.64 -20.98 -2.04
C LEU A 3 -1.85 -19.77 -2.56
N LYS A 4 -0.93 -20.02 -3.49
CA LYS A 4 -0.16 -18.98 -4.19
C LYS A 4 -1.05 -17.99 -4.94
N ASP A 5 -1.98 -18.46 -5.77
CA ASP A 5 -2.88 -17.59 -6.53
C ASP A 5 -3.75 -16.73 -5.60
N GLU A 6 -4.21 -17.30 -4.49
CA GLU A 6 -4.99 -16.56 -3.50
C GLU A 6 -4.17 -15.48 -2.81
N LEU A 7 -2.93 -15.80 -2.41
CA LEU A 7 -2.00 -14.84 -1.82
C LEU A 7 -1.61 -13.73 -2.80
N ILE A 8 -1.37 -14.08 -4.06
CA ILE A 8 -1.12 -13.11 -5.14
C ILE A 8 -2.31 -12.16 -5.25
N ARG A 9 -3.53 -12.68 -5.34
CA ARG A 9 -4.75 -11.85 -5.42
C ARG A 9 -4.92 -10.95 -4.20
N LYS A 10 -4.72 -11.46 -2.99
CA LYS A 10 -4.85 -10.66 -1.76
C LYS A 10 -3.82 -9.53 -1.73
N ALA A 11 -2.56 -9.83 -2.08
CA ALA A 11 -1.52 -8.80 -2.16
C ALA A 11 -1.79 -7.78 -3.28
N GLU A 12 -2.25 -8.21 -4.45
CA GLU A 12 -2.64 -7.30 -5.53
C GLU A 12 -3.80 -6.38 -5.11
N ALA A 13 -4.82 -6.92 -4.44
CA ALA A 13 -5.93 -6.14 -3.91
C ALA A 13 -5.46 -5.11 -2.86
N GLN A 14 -4.56 -5.50 -1.96
CA GLN A 14 -4.02 -4.61 -0.94
C GLN A 14 -3.17 -3.49 -1.54
N LEU A 15 -2.34 -3.83 -2.53
CA LEU A 15 -1.55 -2.86 -3.28
C LEU A 15 -2.46 -1.86 -3.99
N GLU A 16 -3.54 -2.33 -4.63
CA GLU A 16 -4.51 -1.45 -5.28
C GLU A 16 -5.21 -0.53 -4.28
N GLU A 17 -5.54 -1.02 -3.08
CA GLU A 17 -6.12 -0.21 -2.01
C GLU A 17 -5.15 0.88 -1.53
N TRP A 18 -3.87 0.55 -1.40
CA TRP A 18 -2.84 1.54 -1.09
C TRP A 18 -2.63 2.54 -2.22
N GLU A 19 -2.65 2.11 -3.49
CA GLU A 19 -2.58 3.04 -4.63
C GLU A 19 -3.76 4.01 -4.62
N LYS A 20 -4.98 3.52 -4.34
CA LYS A 20 -6.17 4.37 -4.16
C LYS A 20 -6.07 5.32 -2.97
N GLN A 21 -5.50 4.87 -1.86
CA GLN A 21 -5.27 5.73 -0.69
C GLN A 21 -4.26 6.82 -1.00
N ALA A 22 -3.15 6.50 -1.67
CA ALA A 22 -2.16 7.49 -2.09
C ALA A 22 -2.79 8.52 -3.04
N ASP A 23 -3.54 8.08 -4.05
CA ASP A 23 -4.20 8.99 -4.98
C ASP A 23 -5.23 9.89 -4.28
N SER A 24 -6.03 9.33 -3.37
CA SER A 24 -6.98 10.08 -2.55
C SER A 24 -6.30 11.09 -1.63
N LEU A 25 -5.19 10.73 -0.98
CA LEU A 25 -4.41 11.63 -0.14
C LEU A 25 -3.88 12.81 -0.96
N LYS A 26 -3.34 12.53 -2.15
CA LYS A 26 -2.83 13.56 -3.07
C LYS A 26 -3.94 14.48 -3.56
N ALA A 27 -5.09 13.93 -3.93
CA ALA A 27 -6.24 14.70 -4.36
C ALA A 27 -6.81 15.57 -3.23
N ASN A 28 -6.94 15.01 -2.03
CA ASN A 28 -7.42 15.72 -0.84
C ASN A 28 -6.47 16.86 -0.45
N ALA A 29 -5.16 16.59 -0.47
CA ALA A 29 -4.14 17.59 -0.20
C ALA A 29 -4.22 18.74 -1.20
N LYS A 30 -4.34 18.44 -2.49
CA LYS A 30 -4.44 19.46 -3.55
C LYS A 30 -5.73 20.27 -3.45
N ALA A 31 -6.84 19.65 -3.06
CA ALA A 31 -8.09 20.35 -2.81
C ALA A 31 -7.97 21.31 -1.61
N LYS A 32 -7.47 20.80 -0.47
CA LYS A 32 -7.27 21.61 0.73
C LYS A 32 -6.23 22.73 0.53
N GLU A 33 -5.17 22.47 -0.24
CA GLU A 33 -4.15 23.46 -0.60
C GLU A 33 -4.76 24.60 -1.42
N ALA A 34 -5.67 24.27 -2.36
CA ALA A 34 -6.37 25.27 -3.16
C ALA A 34 -7.40 26.08 -2.35
N GLU A 35 -8.00 25.48 -1.32
CA GLU A 35 -8.90 26.16 -0.37
C GLU A 35 -8.14 26.96 0.71
N ALA A 36 -6.87 26.64 0.95
CA ALA A 36 -6.06 27.33 1.94
C ALA A 36 -5.64 28.72 1.42
N GLU A 37 -6.22 29.77 1.98
CA GLU A 37 -5.86 31.17 1.67
C GLU A 37 -4.49 31.59 2.24
N ASN A 38 -3.84 30.76 3.07
CA ASN A 38 -2.60 31.10 3.76
C ASN A 38 -1.48 30.12 3.37
N GLU A 39 -0.34 30.67 2.92
CA GLU A 39 0.86 29.92 2.56
C GLU A 39 1.31 28.93 3.64
N LYS A 40 1.12 29.28 4.92
CA LYS A 40 1.48 28.40 6.04
C LYS A 40 0.54 27.19 6.18
N ALA A 41 -0.75 27.36 5.86
CA ALA A 41 -1.71 26.28 5.86
C ALA A 41 -1.48 25.34 4.66
N SER A 42 -1.19 25.89 3.49
CA SER A 42 -0.81 25.11 2.29
C SER A 42 0.44 24.25 2.55
N ALA A 43 1.46 24.80 3.20
CA ALA A 43 2.68 24.06 3.53
C ALA A 43 2.43 22.89 4.50
N ASP A 44 1.62 23.10 5.55
CA ASP A 44 1.27 22.05 6.52
C ASP A 44 0.43 20.92 5.88
N ILE A 45 -0.48 21.29 4.98
CA ILE A 45 -1.28 20.33 4.19
C ILE A 45 -0.38 19.52 3.27
N GLN A 46 0.54 20.17 2.55
CA GLN A 46 1.49 19.47 1.68
C GLN A 46 2.41 18.54 2.46
N GLU A 47 2.94 18.99 3.60
CA GLU A 47 3.84 18.19 4.43
C GLU A 47 3.15 16.95 4.96
N SER A 48 1.97 17.11 5.58
CA SER A 48 1.16 16.02 6.10
C SER A 48 0.76 15.03 5.01
N ALA A 49 0.35 15.54 3.85
CA ALA A 49 0.00 14.70 2.72
C ALA A 49 1.21 13.96 2.16
N SER A 50 2.35 14.63 2.04
CA SER A 50 3.59 14.05 1.51
C SER A 50 4.12 12.95 2.43
N ASP A 51 4.05 13.15 3.74
CA ASP A 51 4.46 12.13 4.73
C ASP A 51 3.56 10.89 4.66
N ALA A 52 2.24 11.11 4.61
CA ALA A 52 1.26 10.04 4.43
C ALA A 52 1.44 9.32 3.08
N LEU A 53 1.64 10.07 2.00
CA LEU A 53 1.87 9.53 0.66
C LEU A 53 3.13 8.66 0.65
N ARG A 54 4.24 9.18 1.20
CA ARG A 54 5.54 8.49 1.24
C ARG A 54 5.47 7.21 2.06
N SER A 55 4.72 7.21 3.16
CA SER A 55 4.44 6.02 3.95
C SER A 55 3.68 4.96 3.16
N VAL A 56 2.65 5.37 2.40
CA VAL A 56 1.85 4.46 1.56
C VAL A 56 2.63 3.97 0.35
N GLU A 57 3.38 4.83 -0.34
CA GLU A 57 4.27 4.48 -1.45
C GLU A 57 5.37 3.50 -1.03
N GLY A 58 5.93 3.69 0.17
CA GLY A 58 6.88 2.74 0.76
C GLY A 58 6.28 1.35 0.89
N LYS A 59 5.07 1.27 1.46
CA LYS A 59 4.31 0.02 1.58
C LYS A 59 3.99 -0.60 0.23
N ILE A 60 3.57 0.19 -0.77
CA ILE A 60 3.32 -0.30 -2.14
C ILE A 60 4.59 -0.89 -2.76
N SER A 61 5.72 -0.20 -2.62
CA SER A 61 6.99 -0.65 -3.18
C SER A 61 7.46 -1.96 -2.54
N GLU A 62 7.42 -2.05 -1.22
CA GLU A 62 7.71 -3.30 -0.49
C GLU A 62 6.74 -4.41 -0.87
N GLY A 63 5.45 -4.09 -0.98
CA GLY A 63 4.41 -5.04 -1.35
C GLY A 63 4.59 -5.60 -2.76
N ARG A 64 4.94 -4.74 -3.73
CA ARG A 64 5.23 -5.18 -5.10
C ARG A 64 6.47 -6.07 -5.16
N LYS A 65 7.51 -5.75 -4.38
CA LYS A 65 8.71 -6.57 -4.30
C LYS A 65 8.40 -7.95 -3.72
N LYS A 66 7.66 -8.01 -2.60
CA LYS A 66 7.21 -9.27 -1.98
C LYS A 66 6.28 -10.07 -2.90
N LEU A 67 5.38 -9.39 -3.62
CA LEU A 67 4.49 -10.02 -4.61
C LEU A 67 5.29 -10.65 -5.77
N ASP A 68 6.31 -9.97 -6.26
CA ASP A 68 7.19 -10.50 -7.31
C ASP A 68 7.98 -11.73 -6.81
N GLU A 69 8.48 -11.68 -5.56
CA GLU A 69 9.09 -12.84 -4.90
C GLU A 69 8.11 -14.00 -4.72
N LEU A 70 6.83 -13.74 -4.42
CA LEU A 70 5.78 -14.76 -4.34
C LEU A 70 5.51 -15.38 -5.72
N LYS A 71 5.44 -14.56 -6.77
CA LYS A 71 5.25 -15.01 -8.15
C LYS A 71 6.42 -15.90 -8.60
N LYS A 72 7.65 -15.57 -8.22
CA LYS A 72 8.86 -16.36 -8.50
C LYS A 72 9.04 -17.57 -7.59
N SER A 73 8.51 -17.54 -6.37
CA SER A 73 8.63 -18.64 -5.42
C SER A 73 7.84 -19.87 -5.86
N GLY A 74 8.46 -21.03 -5.72
CA GLY A 74 7.82 -22.33 -5.88
C GLY A 74 6.90 -22.68 -4.71
N GLU A 75 6.12 -23.75 -4.87
CA GLU A 75 5.14 -24.18 -3.87
C GLU A 75 5.77 -24.51 -2.50
N ASP A 76 7.00 -25.00 -2.47
CA ASP A 76 7.76 -25.27 -1.24
C ASP A 76 8.06 -24.02 -0.39
N ASN A 77 8.11 -22.84 -1.00
CA ASN A 77 8.42 -21.58 -0.30
C ASN A 77 7.17 -20.74 0.02
N ILE A 78 5.98 -21.21 -0.34
CA ILE A 78 4.72 -20.49 -0.14
C ILE A 78 4.48 -20.13 1.32
N GLU A 79 4.81 -21.00 2.28
CA GLU A 79 4.60 -20.69 3.70
C GLU A 79 5.48 -19.54 4.18
N SER A 80 6.74 -19.49 3.73
CA SER A 80 7.66 -18.41 4.07
C SER A 80 7.19 -17.09 3.48
N VAL A 81 6.82 -17.10 2.20
CA VAL A 81 6.33 -15.88 1.54
C VAL A 81 4.98 -15.44 2.09
N ARG A 82 4.08 -16.38 2.43
CA ARG A 82 2.82 -16.10 3.13
C ARG A 82 3.07 -15.32 4.41
N LYS A 83 4.05 -15.74 5.21
CA LYS A 83 4.40 -15.07 6.47
C LYS A 83 4.91 -13.64 6.22
N GLN A 84 5.69 -13.44 5.16
CA GLN A 84 6.17 -12.11 4.75
C GLN A 84 5.05 -11.22 4.18
N LEU A 85 4.06 -11.82 3.52
CA LEU A 85 2.86 -11.16 3.00
C LEU A 85 1.87 -10.81 4.11
N SER A 86 1.71 -11.66 5.15
CA SER A 86 0.83 -11.38 6.28
C SER A 86 1.24 -10.13 7.06
N ASP A 87 2.53 -9.80 7.05
CA ASP A 87 3.04 -8.54 7.61
C ASP A 87 2.60 -7.32 6.78
N LEU A 88 2.43 -7.52 5.46
CA LEU A 88 2.07 -6.50 4.49
C LEU A 88 0.54 -6.28 4.41
N ILE A 89 -0.22 -7.37 4.29
CA ILE A 89 -1.68 -7.38 4.11
C ILE A 89 -2.41 -7.30 5.46
N GLY A 90 -1.65 -7.35 6.56
CA GLY A 90 -2.19 -7.52 7.91
C GLY A 90 -2.55 -8.98 8.17
N PRO A 91 -2.71 -9.37 9.46
CA PRO A 91 -3.19 -10.70 9.78
C PRO A 91 -4.52 -10.89 9.06
N ASP A 92 -4.63 -11.99 8.31
CA ASP A 92 -5.89 -12.45 7.72
C ASP A 92 -6.96 -12.28 8.80
N LYS A 93 -7.83 -11.27 8.63
CA LYS A 93 -8.99 -11.08 9.49
C LYS A 93 -10.01 -12.14 9.08
N ASP A 94 -9.62 -13.40 9.27
CA ASP A 94 -10.53 -14.51 9.32
C ASP A 94 -11.20 -14.41 10.69
N ARG A 95 -12.39 -13.80 10.72
CA ARG A 95 -13.32 -13.89 11.83
C ARG A 95 -14.73 -14.12 11.31
#